data_AF-A0A4Z0Z8L2-F1
#
_entry.id   AF-A0A4Z0Z8L2-F1
#
_cell.length_a   1.000
_cell.length_b   1.000
_cell.length_c   1.000
_cell.angle_alpha   90.00
_cell.angle_beta   90.00
_cell.angle_gamma   90.00
#
_symmetry.space_group_name_H-M   'P 1'
#
loop_
_entity.id
_entity.type
_entity.pdbx_description
1 polymer ?
#
loop_
_entity_poly.entity_id
_entity_poly.type
_entity_poly.pdbx_seq_one_letter_code
_entity_poly.pdbx_strand_id
1 'polypeptide(L)'
;MQNFHAGSVLGSQQQALVPKLILAAALCVSASVIWRPIRSHKAPYEPSPGKTISRHHLKDLPYPPDALPGARDVETPYGSIRVYEWGPEDGERVLFVHGISTPVVALGDLGHEMVARGYRVMMFEEIEDINHRVEVVLMANADLFGRGYSDAPNDLTYDTRLFVTQFLLVLASSKISWTTAPGFHLVGYSLGGGLSVAFTRYFPHLVRSLCLIAPCGLIRRHHVGWRSWLYYNSGLLPEPLVKYLVRRRIRPDAKPVHVAGGLDIVAAEGGRMVKGDGDSNGGAGFNSAAISKTRPHVTVSSVVAWQVDHHEGFVMAFMSTIRNAPIYAPQEDWKVLSKILEIRRHDSRTHASGAESVAGLEGGKILVVLGKGDGVIVMDEMIEDATSVLGHDGIKFVALEGGHELPITSSKSVAESIEGFWKSK
;
A
#
# COMPACT_ATOMS: atom_id res chain seq x y z
N MET A 1 -69.41 -18.95 -48.34
CA MET A 1 -68.74 -18.69 -47.04
C MET A 1 -67.49 -17.87 -47.32
N GLN A 2 -67.16 -16.89 -46.48
CA GLN A 2 -65.94 -16.07 -46.64
C GLN A 2 -64.83 -16.61 -45.75
N ASN A 3 -63.61 -16.73 -46.29
CA ASN A 3 -62.39 -16.95 -45.50
C ASN A 3 -61.81 -15.59 -45.11
N PHE A 4 -61.49 -15.39 -43.83
CA PHE A 4 -60.81 -14.19 -43.35
C PHE A 4 -59.30 -14.44 -43.15
N HIS A 5 -58.46 -13.68 -43.84
CA HIS A 5 -57.00 -13.76 -43.68
C HIS A 5 -56.53 -13.01 -42.42
N ALA A 6 -56.22 -13.74 -41.35
CA ALA A 6 -55.47 -13.21 -40.20
C ALA A 6 -53.95 -13.30 -40.48
N GLY A 7 -53.39 -12.36 -41.25
CA GLY A 7 -51.99 -12.49 -41.71
C GLY A 7 -51.19 -11.22 -42.05
N SER A 8 -51.73 -10.01 -41.90
CA SER A 8 -51.08 -8.78 -42.41
C SER A 8 -50.68 -7.73 -41.35
N VAL A 9 -51.18 -7.81 -40.11
CA VAL A 9 -51.08 -6.70 -39.13
C VAL A 9 -49.75 -6.69 -38.35
N LEU A 10 -49.15 -7.86 -38.09
CA LEU A 10 -47.91 -7.95 -37.29
C LEU A 10 -46.65 -7.49 -38.07
N GLY A 11 -46.59 -7.79 -39.38
CA GLY A 11 -45.43 -7.47 -40.22
C GLY A 11 -45.20 -5.96 -40.39
N SER A 12 -46.28 -5.18 -40.54
CA SER A 12 -46.18 -3.73 -40.78
C SER A 12 -45.65 -2.95 -39.58
N GLN A 13 -45.99 -3.35 -38.35
CA GLN A 13 -45.42 -2.72 -37.14
C GLN A 13 -43.94 -3.06 -36.95
N GLN A 14 -43.51 -4.31 -37.20
CA GLN A 14 -42.09 -4.66 -37.15
C GLN A 14 -41.28 -3.91 -38.23
N GLN A 15 -41.79 -3.84 -39.46
CA GLN A 15 -41.19 -3.06 -40.54
C GLN A 15 -41.11 -1.55 -40.25
N ALA A 16 -42.02 -1.00 -39.44
CA ALA A 16 -41.96 0.41 -39.02
C ALA A 16 -41.07 0.68 -37.79
N LEU A 17 -40.72 -0.36 -37.01
CA LEU A 17 -39.87 -0.26 -35.82
C LEU A 17 -38.38 -0.39 -36.14
N VAL A 18 -38.00 -1.34 -37.01
CA VAL A 18 -36.58 -1.57 -37.36
C VAL A 18 -35.88 -0.31 -37.91
N PRO A 19 -36.45 0.47 -38.85
CA PRO A 19 -35.82 1.71 -39.33
C PRO A 19 -35.66 2.77 -38.24
N LYS A 20 -36.61 2.84 -37.28
CA LYS A 20 -36.54 3.79 -36.16
C LYS A 20 -35.46 3.40 -35.15
N LEU A 21 -35.29 2.11 -34.89
CA LEU A 21 -34.21 1.58 -34.05
C LEU A 21 -32.84 1.79 -34.71
N ILE A 22 -32.72 1.57 -36.02
CA ILE A 22 -31.49 1.86 -36.78
C ILE A 22 -31.19 3.37 -36.75
N LEU A 23 -32.19 4.23 -36.95
CA LEU A 23 -32.00 5.68 -36.91
C LEU A 23 -31.62 6.17 -35.49
N ALA A 24 -32.22 5.62 -34.45
CA ALA A 24 -31.85 5.92 -33.06
C ALA A 24 -30.43 5.45 -32.74
N ALA A 25 -30.04 4.24 -33.15
CA ALA A 25 -28.67 3.74 -32.99
C ALA A 25 -27.66 4.60 -33.78
N ALA A 26 -27.98 4.97 -35.02
CA ALA A 26 -27.16 5.85 -35.85
C ALA A 26 -27.02 7.26 -35.24
N LEU A 27 -28.08 7.80 -34.64
CA LEU A 27 -28.04 9.08 -33.90
C LEU A 27 -27.20 8.96 -32.63
N CYS A 28 -27.28 7.86 -31.87
CA CYS A 28 -26.41 7.63 -30.71
C CYS A 28 -24.92 7.43 -31.11
N VAL A 29 -24.64 6.79 -32.24
CA VAL A 29 -23.27 6.67 -32.79
C VAL A 29 -22.77 8.03 -33.30
N SER A 30 -23.58 8.76 -34.06
CA SER A 30 -23.25 10.12 -34.52
C SER A 30 -23.01 11.07 -33.34
N ALA A 31 -23.88 11.01 -32.32
CA ALA A 31 -23.70 11.76 -31.09
C ALA A 31 -22.42 11.36 -30.36
N SER A 32 -22.11 10.07 -30.19
CA SER A 32 -20.86 9.65 -29.53
C SER A 32 -19.58 9.85 -30.37
N VAL A 33 -19.71 10.13 -31.68
CA VAL A 33 -18.60 10.58 -32.54
C VAL A 33 -18.39 12.09 -32.45
N ILE A 34 -19.46 12.89 -32.49
CA ILE A 34 -19.43 14.36 -32.37
C ILE A 34 -19.10 14.79 -30.93
N TRP A 35 -19.63 14.05 -29.96
CA TRP A 35 -19.37 14.14 -28.53
C TRP A 35 -18.30 13.13 -28.08
N ARG A 36 -17.38 12.76 -28.99
CA ARG A 36 -16.03 12.42 -28.54
C ARG A 36 -15.53 13.65 -27.78
N PRO A 37 -15.21 13.55 -26.48
CA PRO A 37 -14.56 14.68 -25.83
C PRO A 37 -13.31 14.99 -26.63
N ILE A 38 -13.08 16.28 -26.90
CA ILE A 38 -11.74 16.76 -27.25
C ILE A 38 -10.83 16.13 -26.19
N ARG A 39 -9.81 15.36 -26.62
CA ARG A 39 -8.81 14.83 -25.70
C ARG A 39 -8.06 16.02 -25.12
N SER A 40 -8.59 16.59 -24.04
CA SER A 40 -7.76 17.35 -23.13
C SER A 40 -6.63 16.42 -22.74
N HIS A 41 -5.39 16.89 -22.91
CA HIS A 41 -4.25 16.24 -22.32
C HIS A 41 -4.36 16.46 -20.82
N LYS A 42 -5.16 15.61 -20.15
CA LYS A 42 -5.09 15.44 -18.71
C LYS A 42 -3.63 15.20 -18.35
N ALA A 43 -3.18 15.78 -17.24
CA ALA A 43 -1.86 15.49 -16.72
C ALA A 43 -1.74 13.96 -16.51
N PRO A 44 -0.58 13.35 -16.84
CA PRO A 44 -0.36 11.91 -16.70
C PRO A 44 -0.46 11.44 -15.23
N TYR A 45 -0.37 12.38 -14.29
CA TYR A 45 -0.62 12.20 -12.87
C TYR A 45 -1.43 13.40 -12.33
N GLU A 46 -2.22 13.22 -11.28
CA GLU A 46 -2.61 14.36 -10.43
C GLU A 46 -1.46 14.73 -9.51
N PRO A 47 -1.20 16.03 -9.26
CA PRO A 47 -0.15 16.45 -8.34
C PRO A 47 -0.44 16.06 -6.88
N SER A 48 0.64 15.82 -6.13
CA SER A 48 0.66 15.78 -4.67
C SER A 48 0.05 17.07 -4.04
N PRO A 49 -0.52 17.00 -2.82
CA PRO A 49 -0.92 18.20 -2.06
C PRO A 49 0.24 19.19 -1.82
N GLY A 50 1.47 18.71 -1.84
CA GLY A 50 2.65 19.54 -1.69
C GLY A 50 2.81 20.60 -2.77
N LYS A 51 2.50 20.23 -4.01
CA LYS A 51 2.61 21.12 -5.18
C LYS A 51 1.45 22.12 -5.27
N THR A 52 0.45 22.03 -4.38
CA THR A 52 -0.79 22.82 -4.43
C THR A 52 -1.09 23.62 -3.15
N ILE A 53 -0.49 23.27 -2.01
CA ILE A 53 -0.67 23.98 -0.74
C ILE A 53 0.30 25.18 -0.64
N SER A 54 -0.25 26.36 -0.37
CA SER A 54 0.53 27.59 -0.17
C SER A 54 1.39 27.53 1.10
N ARG A 55 2.63 28.05 1.03
CA ARG A 55 3.60 28.11 2.13
C ARG A 55 3.06 28.73 3.44
N HIS A 56 2.01 29.54 3.37
CA HIS A 56 1.37 30.11 4.56
C HIS A 56 0.59 29.10 5.42
N HIS A 57 0.20 27.95 4.87
CA HIS A 57 -0.58 26.92 5.57
C HIS A 57 0.27 25.72 6.05
N LEU A 58 1.61 25.78 5.96
CA LEU A 58 2.50 24.69 6.39
C LEU A 58 2.35 24.31 7.87
N LYS A 59 1.82 25.22 8.70
CA LYS A 59 1.54 24.99 10.13
C LYS A 59 0.21 24.30 10.41
N ASP A 60 -0.67 24.26 9.40
CA ASP A 60 -2.01 23.66 9.47
C ASP A 60 -2.03 22.24 8.88
N LEU A 61 -0.89 21.78 8.33
CA LEU A 61 -0.67 20.40 7.91
C LEU A 61 -0.63 19.47 9.13
N PRO A 62 -1.18 18.24 9.06
CA PRO A 62 -1.07 17.28 10.17
C PRO A 62 0.40 16.87 10.41
N TYR A 63 1.22 16.87 9.37
CA TYR A 63 2.66 16.67 9.45
C TYR A 63 3.34 17.48 8.32
N PRO A 64 4.44 18.18 8.59
CA PRO A 64 5.16 18.98 7.60
C PRO A 64 6.01 18.08 6.66
N PRO A 65 6.61 18.64 5.60
CA PRO A 65 7.33 17.86 4.59
C PRO A 65 8.71 17.34 5.02
N ASP A 66 9.22 17.92 6.09
CA ASP A 66 10.43 17.54 6.81
C ASP A 66 10.10 16.68 8.04
N ALA A 67 8.95 15.98 8.01
CA ALA A 67 8.51 15.15 9.14
C ALA A 67 9.50 14.05 9.51
N LEU A 68 10.31 13.59 8.55
CA LEU A 68 11.45 12.69 8.72
C LEU A 68 12.74 13.27 8.10
N PRO A 69 13.94 12.89 8.57
CA PRO A 69 15.19 13.47 8.07
C PRO A 69 15.53 13.00 6.64
N GLY A 70 16.35 13.78 5.90
CA GLY A 70 16.93 13.34 4.62
C GLY A 70 16.01 13.44 3.39
N ALA A 71 14.93 14.21 3.49
CA ALA A 71 13.98 14.50 2.40
C ALA A 71 14.64 14.94 1.08
N ARG A 72 14.13 14.44 -0.05
CA ARG A 72 14.31 14.99 -1.42
C ARG A 72 13.26 14.43 -2.38
N ASP A 73 12.83 15.18 -3.38
CA ASP A 73 11.95 14.65 -4.42
C ASP A 73 12.72 13.98 -5.54
N VAL A 74 12.14 12.92 -6.10
CA VAL A 74 12.69 12.17 -7.23
C VAL A 74 11.65 12.18 -8.33
N GLU A 75 11.94 12.98 -9.35
CA GLU A 75 11.15 13.07 -10.58
C GLU A 75 11.24 11.77 -11.37
N THR A 76 10.09 11.27 -11.81
CA THR A 76 9.98 10.04 -12.61
C THR A 76 8.97 10.22 -13.75
N PRO A 77 8.92 9.30 -14.74
CA PRO A 77 7.87 9.30 -15.77
C PRO A 77 6.43 9.21 -15.23
N TYR A 78 6.26 8.91 -13.94
CA TYR A 78 4.99 8.76 -13.23
C TYR A 78 4.65 9.95 -12.34
N GLY A 79 5.48 11.01 -12.35
CA GLY A 79 5.45 12.13 -11.40
C GLY A 79 6.52 11.98 -10.32
N SER A 80 6.45 12.82 -9.29
CA SER A 80 7.39 12.77 -8.14
C SER A 80 7.07 11.64 -7.17
N ILE A 81 8.15 11.17 -6.52
CA ILE A 81 8.11 10.37 -5.30
C ILE A 81 9.10 11.02 -4.31
N ARG A 82 8.81 11.15 -3.00
CA ARG A 82 9.74 11.78 -2.02
C ARG A 82 10.48 10.83 -1.14
N VAL A 83 11.77 11.08 -1.09
CA VAL A 83 12.82 10.13 -0.81
C VAL A 83 13.67 10.58 0.43
N TYR A 84 13.25 10.28 1.69
CA TYR A 84 13.84 10.59 3.04
C TYR A 84 15.02 9.72 3.72
N GLU A 85 16.18 9.30 3.19
CA GLU A 85 17.15 8.39 3.93
C GLU A 85 17.89 9.06 5.10
N TRP A 86 18.06 8.34 6.22
CA TRP A 86 18.94 8.75 7.34
C TRP A 86 19.60 7.54 8.03
N GLY A 87 20.58 7.81 8.90
CA GLY A 87 21.42 6.81 9.57
C GLY A 87 22.83 6.70 8.96
N PRO A 88 23.72 5.87 9.52
CA PRO A 88 25.12 5.76 9.09
C PRO A 88 25.24 5.18 7.67
N GLU A 89 26.06 5.82 6.82
CA GLU A 89 26.19 5.52 5.38
C GLU A 89 26.74 4.10 5.08
N ASP A 90 27.54 3.60 6.01
CA ASP A 90 28.13 2.26 6.07
C ASP A 90 27.23 1.23 6.78
N GLY A 91 26.13 1.67 7.38
CA GLY A 91 25.16 0.81 8.07
C GLY A 91 24.42 -0.16 7.15
N GLU A 92 23.97 -1.28 7.72
CA GLU A 92 23.17 -2.26 6.99
C GLU A 92 21.85 -1.64 6.51
N ARG A 93 21.51 -1.87 5.25
CA ARG A 93 20.44 -1.15 4.52
C ARG A 93 19.08 -1.79 4.78
N VAL A 94 18.09 -1.01 5.21
CA VAL A 94 16.75 -1.50 5.58
C VAL A 94 15.66 -0.71 4.85
N LEU A 95 15.00 -1.31 3.86
CA LEU A 95 13.84 -0.74 3.16
C LEU A 95 12.55 -1.16 3.86
N PHE A 96 11.70 -0.18 4.18
CA PHE A 96 10.38 -0.27 4.78
C PHE A 96 9.32 0.18 3.78
N VAL A 97 8.18 -0.51 3.77
CA VAL A 97 7.04 -0.20 2.90
C VAL A 97 5.78 -0.12 3.76
N HIS A 98 5.02 0.97 3.63
CA HIS A 98 3.85 1.28 4.47
C HIS A 98 2.54 0.66 3.97
N GLY A 99 1.46 0.90 4.72
CA GLY A 99 0.13 0.39 4.45
C GLY A 99 -0.61 1.14 3.33
N ILE A 100 -1.84 0.69 3.04
CA ILE A 100 -2.66 1.25 1.95
C ILE A 100 -3.25 2.64 2.27
N SER A 101 -3.52 2.88 3.56
CA SER A 101 -4.26 4.03 4.09
C SER A 101 -3.37 5.06 4.80
N THR A 102 -2.30 4.61 5.46
CA THR A 102 -1.32 5.46 6.16
C THR A 102 -0.11 5.76 5.27
N PRO A 103 0.37 7.02 5.22
CA PRO A 103 1.69 7.36 4.69
C PRO A 103 2.78 7.05 5.74
N VAL A 104 4.05 7.22 5.40
CA VAL A 104 5.12 6.61 6.19
C VAL A 104 5.42 7.25 7.54
N VAL A 105 4.93 8.45 7.85
CA VAL A 105 5.12 9.04 9.19
C VAL A 105 4.66 8.07 10.29
N ALA A 106 3.69 7.19 10.00
CA ALA A 106 3.26 6.06 10.83
C ALA A 106 4.37 5.02 11.16
N LEU A 107 5.36 4.85 10.28
CA LEU A 107 6.54 4.00 10.51
C LEU A 107 7.76 4.81 10.99
N GLY A 108 7.71 6.14 10.99
CA GLY A 108 8.86 7.01 11.29
C GLY A 108 9.56 6.68 12.60
N ASP A 109 8.78 6.44 13.66
CA ASP A 109 9.30 6.02 14.97
C ASP A 109 10.07 4.69 14.90
N LEU A 110 9.60 3.71 14.12
CA LEU A 110 10.28 2.44 13.90
C LEU A 110 11.57 2.61 13.07
N GLY A 111 11.60 3.61 12.17
CA GLY A 111 12.82 4.01 11.48
C GLY A 111 13.87 4.60 12.42
N HIS A 112 13.44 5.48 13.34
CA HIS A 112 14.33 6.02 14.38
C HIS A 112 14.88 4.94 15.31
N GLU A 113 14.06 3.95 15.70
CA GLU A 113 14.50 2.79 16.50
C GLU A 113 15.55 1.92 15.78
N MET A 114 15.53 1.87 14.44
CA MET A 114 16.54 1.18 13.62
C MET A 114 17.82 2.00 13.42
N VAL A 115 17.70 3.30 13.13
CA VAL A 115 18.89 4.17 13.02
C VAL A 115 19.64 4.26 14.36
N ALA A 116 18.94 4.25 15.49
CA ALA A 116 19.55 4.17 16.81
C ALA A 116 20.34 2.86 17.06
N ARG A 117 20.16 1.83 16.23
CA ARG A 117 20.89 0.55 16.25
C ARG A 117 22.01 0.48 15.20
N GLY A 118 22.21 1.54 14.42
CA GLY A 118 23.26 1.60 13.37
C GLY A 118 22.81 1.13 11.98
N TYR A 119 21.50 0.96 11.74
CA TYR A 119 20.98 0.64 10.41
C TYR A 119 20.80 1.89 9.54
N ARG A 120 20.95 1.74 8.23
CA ARG A 120 20.69 2.77 7.22
C ARG A 120 19.27 2.59 6.68
N VAL A 121 18.37 3.53 6.93
CA VAL A 121 16.92 3.29 6.89
C VAL A 121 16.22 3.94 5.72
N MET A 122 15.36 3.14 5.04
CA MET A 122 14.55 3.51 3.89
C MET A 122 13.02 3.42 4.13
N MET A 123 12.28 4.55 4.27
CA MET A 123 10.82 4.79 4.46
C MET A 123 10.29 6.20 4.00
N PHE A 124 9.05 6.28 3.48
CA PHE A 124 8.49 6.89 2.25
C PHE A 124 7.43 8.13 2.26
N GLU A 125 7.66 9.46 1.97
CA GLU A 125 6.58 10.58 1.93
C GLU A 125 6.95 12.12 1.65
N GLU A 126 6.27 12.93 0.74
CA GLU A 126 6.61 14.27 0.01
C GLU A 126 6.45 15.73 0.59
N ILE A 127 6.13 16.73 -0.27
CA ILE A 127 6.41 18.20 -0.42
C ILE A 127 7.85 18.78 -0.46
N GLU A 128 8.21 19.46 -1.55
CA GLU A 128 9.41 20.30 -1.81
C GLU A 128 9.66 21.45 -0.79
N ASP A 129 10.93 21.81 -0.53
CA ASP A 129 11.30 23.22 -0.25
C ASP A 129 12.66 23.61 -0.85
N ILE A 130 12.82 24.91 -1.15
CA ILE A 130 13.90 25.49 -1.93
C ILE A 130 14.84 26.32 -1.05
N ASN A 131 16.01 25.75 -0.76
CA ASN A 131 17.20 26.37 -0.16
C ASN A 131 17.06 26.96 1.27
N HIS A 132 17.82 26.41 2.23
CA HIS A 132 19.10 27.01 2.61
C HIS A 132 20.07 26.04 3.32
N ARG A 133 21.37 26.34 3.17
CA ARG A 133 22.55 25.52 3.47
C ARG A 133 22.65 25.00 4.93
N VAL A 134 22.86 23.69 5.09
CA VAL A 134 23.77 23.09 6.08
C VAL A 134 24.49 21.90 5.41
N GLU A 135 25.79 21.75 5.62
CA GLU A 135 26.57 20.59 5.14
C GLU A 135 26.51 19.43 6.14
N VAL A 136 25.58 18.49 5.94
CA VAL A 136 25.64 17.10 6.44
C VAL A 136 25.04 16.18 5.34
N VAL A 137 25.41 14.89 5.32
CA VAL A 137 25.36 14.02 4.13
C VAL A 137 24.32 12.88 4.27
N LEU A 138 23.51 12.58 3.21
CA LEU A 138 22.71 11.33 3.02
C LEU A 138 21.29 11.21 3.63
N MET A 139 20.05 11.33 3.06
CA MET A 139 19.32 11.34 1.74
C MET A 139 18.87 9.99 1.07
N ALA A 140 17.55 9.82 0.74
CA ALA A 140 16.83 8.73 -0.07
C ALA A 140 15.81 7.60 0.43
N ASN A 141 14.50 7.88 0.68
CA ASN A 141 13.34 6.95 0.95
C ASN A 141 11.82 7.27 0.51
N ALA A 142 11.08 6.52 -0.36
CA ALA A 142 9.95 7.05 -1.19
C ALA A 142 8.42 6.61 -1.12
N ASP A 143 7.43 7.52 -0.89
CA ASP A 143 5.93 7.26 -0.78
C ASP A 143 5.31 6.30 -1.83
N LEU A 144 4.28 5.52 -1.47
CA LEU A 144 3.49 4.77 -2.46
C LEU A 144 2.66 5.74 -3.31
N PHE A 145 2.61 5.55 -4.64
CA PHE A 145 1.91 6.47 -5.55
C PHE A 145 0.48 6.79 -5.09
N GLY A 146 0.14 8.08 -5.13
CA GLY A 146 -1.16 8.62 -4.69
C GLY A 146 -1.46 8.51 -3.19
N ARG A 147 -0.45 8.43 -2.31
CA ARG A 147 -0.57 8.51 -0.84
C ARG A 147 0.15 9.74 -0.32
N GLY A 148 -0.15 10.08 0.94
CA GLY A 148 0.56 11.05 1.77
C GLY A 148 0.84 12.32 1.02
N TYR A 149 2.08 12.41 0.58
CA TYR A 149 2.43 13.25 -0.55
C TYR A 149 3.24 12.38 -1.54
N SER A 150 2.70 12.14 -2.73
CA SER A 150 3.40 11.79 -3.97
C SER A 150 2.41 11.89 -5.11
N ASP A 151 2.89 12.10 -6.34
CA ASP A 151 1.98 12.24 -7.48
C ASP A 151 1.17 10.96 -7.71
N ALA A 152 -0.01 11.10 -8.34
CA ALA A 152 -0.96 10.01 -8.53
C ALA A 152 -1.17 9.74 -10.04
N PRO A 153 -0.44 8.77 -10.65
CA PRO A 153 -0.66 8.34 -12.03
C PRO A 153 -2.14 8.15 -12.37
N ASN A 154 -2.56 8.78 -13.46
CA ASN A 154 -3.96 8.99 -13.80
C ASN A 154 -4.49 8.01 -14.86
N ASP A 155 -3.58 7.41 -15.63
CA ASP A 155 -3.83 6.47 -16.72
C ASP A 155 -3.42 5.02 -16.41
N LEU A 156 -2.93 4.75 -15.19
CA LEU A 156 -2.37 3.46 -14.77
C LEU A 156 -3.20 2.71 -13.72
N THR A 157 -3.12 1.39 -13.76
CA THR A 157 -3.61 0.49 -12.72
C THR A 157 -2.62 0.45 -11.55
N TYR A 158 -3.13 0.59 -10.32
CA TYR A 158 -2.32 0.51 -9.10
C TYR A 158 -2.16 -0.96 -8.68
N ASP A 159 -1.42 -1.69 -9.51
CA ASP A 159 -1.10 -3.11 -9.34
C ASP A 159 0.38 -3.35 -9.01
N THR A 160 0.74 -4.61 -8.75
CA THR A 160 2.09 -5.05 -8.43
C THR A 160 3.17 -4.49 -9.37
N ARG A 161 2.89 -4.32 -10.66
CA ARG A 161 3.88 -3.83 -11.64
C ARG A 161 4.22 -2.36 -11.39
N LEU A 162 3.23 -1.53 -11.07
CA LEU A 162 3.45 -0.11 -10.75
C LEU A 162 4.29 0.01 -9.48
N PHE A 163 3.91 -0.70 -8.42
CA PHE A 163 4.61 -0.63 -7.13
C PHE A 163 6.01 -1.27 -7.17
N VAL A 164 6.22 -2.38 -7.88
CA VAL A 164 7.57 -2.96 -8.07
C VAL A 164 8.46 -2.01 -8.90
N THR A 165 7.91 -1.35 -9.92
CA THR A 165 8.63 -0.29 -10.65
C THR A 165 8.98 0.87 -9.72
N GLN A 166 8.07 1.24 -8.82
CA GLN A 166 8.30 2.27 -7.81
C GLN A 166 9.48 1.92 -6.90
N PHE A 167 9.54 0.70 -6.33
CA PHE A 167 10.66 0.26 -5.49
C PHE A 167 12.00 0.40 -6.23
N LEU A 168 12.07 0.01 -7.52
CA LEU A 168 13.29 0.09 -8.32
C LEU A 168 13.74 1.52 -8.60
N LEU A 169 12.82 2.42 -8.97
CA LEU A 169 13.11 3.85 -9.17
C LEU A 169 13.73 4.48 -7.93
N VAL A 170 13.31 4.00 -6.75
CA VAL A 170 13.66 4.55 -5.45
C VAL A 170 15.01 4.04 -4.98
N LEU A 171 15.26 2.73 -5.07
CA LEU A 171 16.57 2.11 -4.84
C LEU A 171 17.65 2.72 -5.75
N ALA A 172 17.30 3.03 -7.00
CA ALA A 172 18.17 3.69 -7.97
C ALA A 172 18.39 5.20 -7.73
N SER A 173 17.61 5.82 -6.82
CA SER A 173 17.65 7.26 -6.56
C SER A 173 18.52 7.68 -5.36
N SER A 174 19.01 6.72 -4.57
CA SER A 174 20.00 6.97 -3.53
C SER A 174 21.38 7.20 -4.14
N LYS A 175 22.24 7.98 -3.49
CA LYS A 175 23.64 8.15 -3.94
C LYS A 175 24.54 7.00 -3.43
N ILE A 176 24.06 6.21 -2.47
CA ILE A 176 24.67 4.93 -2.06
C ILE A 176 24.04 3.82 -2.91
N SER A 177 24.82 2.83 -3.31
CA SER A 177 24.28 1.65 -3.99
C SER A 177 23.50 0.76 -3.01
N TRP A 178 22.18 0.66 -3.22
CA TRP A 178 21.31 -0.29 -2.52
C TRP A 178 21.22 -1.67 -3.20
N THR A 179 21.67 -1.79 -4.45
CA THR A 179 21.50 -3.00 -5.27
C THR A 179 22.75 -3.88 -5.36
N THR A 180 23.87 -3.46 -4.77
CA THR A 180 25.09 -4.26 -4.61
C THR A 180 25.01 -5.20 -3.40
N ALA A 181 25.75 -6.31 -3.45
CA ALA A 181 25.88 -7.25 -2.34
C ALA A 181 26.29 -6.55 -1.01
N PRO A 182 25.77 -7.00 0.15
CA PRO A 182 24.88 -8.14 0.36
C PRO A 182 23.39 -7.84 0.08
N GLY A 183 23.06 -6.68 -0.51
CA GLY A 183 21.69 -6.22 -0.74
C GLY A 183 21.15 -5.42 0.45
N PHE A 184 19.84 -5.47 0.65
CA PHE A 184 19.12 -4.75 1.71
C PHE A 184 18.06 -5.64 2.40
N HIS A 185 17.75 -5.33 3.65
CA HIS A 185 16.67 -5.95 4.42
C HIS A 185 15.35 -5.27 4.06
N LEU A 186 14.29 -6.04 3.76
CA LEU A 186 12.98 -5.53 3.35
C LEU A 186 11.95 -5.75 4.46
N VAL A 187 11.23 -4.71 4.85
CA VAL A 187 10.27 -4.67 5.98
C VAL A 187 8.92 -4.14 5.50
N GLY A 188 8.00 -5.04 5.15
CA GLY A 188 6.68 -4.65 4.64
C GLY A 188 5.60 -4.63 5.70
N TYR A 189 4.95 -3.48 5.91
CA TYR A 189 3.77 -3.33 6.79
C TYR A 189 2.46 -3.36 6.00
N SER A 190 1.46 -4.13 6.45
CA SER A 190 0.11 -4.13 5.85
C SER A 190 0.17 -4.40 4.34
N LEU A 191 -0.34 -3.48 3.49
CA LEU A 191 -0.19 -3.55 2.02
C LEU A 191 1.27 -3.70 1.58
N GLY A 192 2.17 -2.90 2.16
CA GLY A 192 3.60 -2.98 1.94
C GLY A 192 4.18 -4.37 2.22
N GLY A 193 3.53 -5.16 3.08
CA GLY A 193 3.84 -6.58 3.29
C GLY A 193 3.60 -7.44 2.05
N GLY A 194 2.41 -7.38 1.48
CA GLY A 194 2.08 -8.10 0.23
C GLY A 194 2.90 -7.63 -0.96
N LEU A 195 3.12 -6.32 -1.07
CA LEU A 195 4.01 -5.73 -2.10
C LEU A 195 5.47 -6.16 -1.91
N SER A 196 5.95 -6.32 -0.68
CA SER A 196 7.32 -6.79 -0.40
C SER A 196 7.53 -8.25 -0.76
N VAL A 197 6.53 -9.12 -0.54
CA VAL A 197 6.54 -10.51 -1.03
C VAL A 197 6.57 -10.54 -2.56
N ALA A 198 5.74 -9.72 -3.22
CA ALA A 198 5.70 -9.63 -4.67
C ALA A 198 7.00 -9.06 -5.28
N PHE A 199 7.64 -8.06 -4.66
CA PHE A 199 8.97 -7.59 -5.06
C PHE A 199 10.03 -8.67 -4.89
N THR A 200 10.01 -9.37 -3.75
CA THR A 200 10.97 -10.45 -3.41
C THR A 200 10.88 -11.63 -4.38
N ARG A 201 9.70 -11.90 -4.98
CA ARG A 201 9.55 -12.88 -6.07
C ARG A 201 10.47 -12.59 -7.27
N TYR A 202 10.59 -11.32 -7.66
CA TYR A 202 11.34 -10.92 -8.86
C TYR A 202 12.80 -10.54 -8.56
N PHE A 203 13.07 -9.99 -7.36
CA PHE A 203 14.40 -9.52 -6.95
C PHE A 203 14.94 -10.20 -5.66
N PRO A 204 14.89 -11.54 -5.53
CA PRO A 204 15.32 -12.24 -4.32
C PRO A 204 16.85 -12.18 -4.07
N HIS A 205 17.61 -11.67 -5.03
CA HIS A 205 19.05 -11.43 -4.93
C HIS A 205 19.39 -10.04 -4.35
N LEU A 206 18.44 -9.09 -4.35
CA LEU A 206 18.59 -7.78 -3.72
C LEU A 206 18.10 -7.79 -2.26
N VAL A 207 17.11 -8.63 -1.96
CA VAL A 207 16.49 -8.73 -0.63
C VAL A 207 17.29 -9.69 0.26
N ARG A 208 18.19 -9.14 1.09
CA ARG A 208 19.02 -9.88 2.06
C ARG A 208 18.19 -10.62 3.11
N SER A 209 17.11 -10.00 3.57
CA SER A 209 16.09 -10.65 4.39
C SER A 209 14.72 -10.02 4.16
N LEU A 210 13.67 -10.79 4.35
CA LEU A 210 12.29 -10.29 4.33
C LEU A 210 11.68 -10.40 5.73
N CYS A 211 11.15 -9.28 6.21
CA CYS A 211 10.39 -9.14 7.44
C CYS A 211 9.03 -8.52 7.09
N LEU A 212 7.97 -8.97 7.73
CA LEU A 212 6.61 -8.53 7.46
C LEU A 212 5.93 -8.15 8.79
N ILE A 213 5.17 -7.07 8.80
CA ILE A 213 4.43 -6.59 9.98
C ILE A 213 2.95 -6.54 9.58
N ALA A 214 2.12 -7.38 10.21
CA ALA A 214 0.69 -7.54 9.87
C ALA A 214 0.42 -7.48 8.34
N PRO A 215 1.00 -8.37 7.52
CA PRO A 215 0.99 -8.22 6.06
C PRO A 215 -0.33 -8.66 5.41
N CYS A 216 -0.67 -8.04 4.29
CA CYS A 216 -1.69 -8.57 3.38
C CYS A 216 -1.14 -9.66 2.45
N GLY A 217 -1.97 -10.13 1.52
CA GLY A 217 -1.64 -11.13 0.48
C GLY A 217 -2.23 -12.50 0.75
N LEU A 218 -2.59 -12.79 2.00
CA LEU A 218 -3.30 -14.00 2.41
C LEU A 218 -4.68 -13.71 3.03
N ILE A 219 -5.15 -12.46 3.03
CA ILE A 219 -6.46 -12.09 3.60
C ILE A 219 -7.57 -12.89 2.91
N ARG A 220 -8.36 -13.63 3.70
CA ARG A 220 -9.41 -14.51 3.17
C ARG A 220 -10.59 -13.69 2.67
N ARG A 221 -11.02 -13.93 1.42
CA ARG A 221 -12.05 -13.12 0.75
C ARG A 221 -13.42 -13.08 1.45
N HIS A 222 -13.71 -13.99 2.39
CA HIS A 222 -14.98 -14.02 3.11
C HIS A 222 -15.15 -12.88 4.13
N HIS A 223 -14.06 -12.21 4.53
CA HIS A 223 -14.12 -10.99 5.36
C HIS A 223 -14.51 -9.74 4.55
N VAL A 224 -14.47 -9.80 3.20
CA VAL A 224 -14.85 -8.67 2.33
C VAL A 224 -16.37 -8.51 2.31
N GLY A 225 -16.87 -7.62 3.16
CA GLY A 225 -18.31 -7.32 3.27
C GLY A 225 -18.95 -6.90 1.95
N TRP A 226 -20.26 -7.17 1.80
CA TRP A 226 -21.01 -6.98 0.55
C TRP A 226 -20.93 -5.56 -0.04
N ARG A 227 -20.75 -4.53 0.80
CA ARG A 227 -20.55 -3.14 0.36
C ARG A 227 -19.21 -2.95 -0.37
N SER A 228 -18.14 -3.56 0.15
CA SER A 228 -16.82 -3.57 -0.48
C SER A 228 -16.84 -4.36 -1.80
N TRP A 229 -17.56 -5.49 -1.84
CA TRP A 229 -17.84 -6.18 -3.11
C TRP A 229 -18.60 -5.28 -4.10
N LEU A 230 -19.64 -4.56 -3.65
CA LEU A 230 -20.45 -3.68 -4.50
C LEU A 230 -19.61 -2.53 -5.09
N TYR A 231 -18.80 -1.85 -4.29
CA TYR A 231 -18.00 -0.69 -4.75
C TYR A 231 -16.81 -1.11 -5.61
N TYR A 232 -16.10 -2.18 -5.23
CA TYR A 232 -14.82 -2.52 -5.86
C TYR A 232 -14.95 -3.58 -6.95
N ASN A 233 -15.81 -4.59 -6.79
CA ASN A 233 -15.80 -5.81 -7.60
C ASN A 233 -17.06 -6.04 -8.47
N SER A 234 -18.17 -5.33 -8.25
CA SER A 234 -19.44 -5.63 -8.92
C SER A 234 -19.56 -5.12 -10.37
N GLY A 235 -18.89 -4.01 -10.70
CA GLY A 235 -19.09 -3.29 -11.96
C GLY A 235 -20.46 -2.63 -12.15
N LEU A 236 -21.36 -2.68 -11.15
CA LEU A 236 -22.76 -2.23 -11.27
C LEU A 236 -22.97 -0.72 -11.10
N LEU A 237 -21.98 0.00 -10.55
CA LEU A 237 -22.07 1.42 -10.23
C LEU A 237 -21.15 2.25 -11.13
N PRO A 238 -21.60 3.39 -11.69
CA PRO A 238 -20.73 4.29 -12.44
C PRO A 238 -19.55 4.79 -11.61
N GLU A 239 -18.35 4.77 -12.17
CA GLU A 239 -17.11 5.08 -11.43
C GLU A 239 -17.11 6.44 -10.70
N PRO A 240 -17.71 7.55 -11.20
CA PRO A 240 -17.83 8.80 -10.43
C PRO A 240 -18.68 8.67 -9.17
N LEU A 241 -19.74 7.83 -9.20
CA LEU A 241 -20.56 7.52 -8.04
C LEU A 241 -19.78 6.64 -7.05
N VAL A 242 -18.95 5.70 -7.54
CA VAL A 242 -18.04 4.93 -6.67
C VAL A 242 -17.01 5.86 -6.02
N LYS A 243 -16.34 6.76 -6.78
CA LYS A 243 -15.39 7.74 -6.20
C LYS A 243 -16.05 8.61 -5.12
N TYR A 244 -17.29 9.05 -5.31
CA TYR A 244 -18.03 9.80 -4.29
C TYR A 244 -18.35 8.95 -3.04
N LEU A 245 -18.91 7.75 -3.22
CA LEU A 245 -19.26 6.86 -2.10
C LEU A 245 -18.02 6.40 -1.31
N VAL A 246 -16.92 6.09 -2.01
CA VAL A 246 -15.66 5.70 -1.38
C VAL A 246 -15.01 6.89 -0.69
N ARG A 247 -14.95 8.09 -1.29
CA ARG A 247 -14.46 9.32 -0.63
C ARG A 247 -15.19 9.57 0.70
N ARG A 248 -16.51 9.41 0.72
CA ARG A 248 -17.33 9.55 1.94
C ARG A 248 -17.10 8.42 2.95
N ARG A 249 -16.70 7.23 2.51
CA ARG A 249 -16.47 6.05 3.38
C ARG A 249 -15.09 6.06 4.04
N ILE A 250 -14.05 6.46 3.32
CA ILE A 250 -12.66 6.41 3.80
C ILE A 250 -12.22 7.67 4.56
N ARG A 251 -13.04 8.73 4.55
CA ARG A 251 -12.86 9.93 5.38
C ARG A 251 -13.37 9.66 6.81
N PRO A 252 -12.53 9.69 7.86
CA PRO A 252 -12.98 9.56 9.24
C PRO A 252 -13.95 10.67 9.65
N ASP A 253 -14.85 10.38 10.60
CA ASP A 253 -15.77 11.38 11.14
C ASP A 253 -15.04 12.35 12.09
N ALA A 254 -15.37 13.64 12.01
CA ALA A 254 -14.67 14.70 12.73
C ALA A 254 -15.07 14.84 14.22
N LYS A 255 -15.48 13.75 14.87
CA LYS A 255 -15.92 13.74 16.28
C LYS A 255 -14.88 13.05 17.17
N PRO A 256 -14.57 13.59 18.35
CA PRO A 256 -13.62 12.96 19.27
C PRO A 256 -14.24 11.71 19.90
N VAL A 257 -13.54 10.58 19.75
CA VAL A 257 -13.69 9.32 20.48
C VAL A 257 -14.99 8.51 20.19
N HIS A 258 -14.79 7.22 19.90
CA HIS A 258 -15.80 6.17 19.67
C HIS A 258 -16.68 6.26 18.40
N VAL A 259 -16.36 5.38 17.44
CA VAL A 259 -17.28 4.78 16.44
C VAL A 259 -17.81 5.70 15.33
N ALA A 260 -16.94 6.06 14.37
CA ALA A 260 -17.23 6.12 12.92
C ALA A 260 -15.93 6.43 12.13
N GLY A 261 -15.48 5.53 11.26
CA GLY A 261 -14.19 5.68 10.56
C GLY A 261 -13.57 4.33 10.24
N GLY A 262 -12.49 3.95 10.94
CA GLY A 262 -11.70 2.76 10.62
C GLY A 262 -12.44 1.43 10.62
N LEU A 263 -13.59 1.29 11.27
CA LEU A 263 -14.46 0.11 11.07
C LEU A 263 -14.79 -0.15 9.59
N ASP A 264 -14.90 0.91 8.79
CA ASP A 264 -15.17 0.85 7.35
C ASP A 264 -13.90 0.84 6.47
N ILE A 265 -12.74 1.24 7.00
CA ILE A 265 -11.42 1.04 6.39
C ILE A 265 -11.00 -0.43 6.56
N VAL A 266 -11.05 -0.97 7.79
CA VAL A 266 -10.91 -2.40 8.12
C VAL A 266 -11.85 -3.24 7.25
N ALA A 267 -13.14 -2.86 7.13
CA ALA A 267 -14.09 -3.57 6.27
C ALA A 267 -13.93 -3.28 4.75
N ALA A 268 -13.04 -2.38 4.33
CA ALA A 268 -12.61 -2.20 2.93
C ALA A 268 -11.34 -2.99 2.62
N GLU A 269 -10.42 -3.10 3.58
CA GLU A 269 -9.18 -3.89 3.53
C GLU A 269 -9.43 -5.39 3.76
N GLY A 270 -10.56 -5.75 4.38
CA GLY A 270 -11.04 -7.13 4.54
C GLY A 270 -10.80 -7.73 5.93
N GLY A 271 -10.96 -6.95 7.00
CA GLY A 271 -10.90 -7.41 8.38
C GLY A 271 -12.25 -7.68 9.05
N ARG A 272 -12.22 -8.28 10.25
CA ARG A 272 -13.39 -8.47 11.12
C ARG A 272 -13.76 -7.19 11.86
N MET A 273 -15.06 -6.96 12.02
CA MET A 273 -15.59 -5.85 12.83
C MET A 273 -15.44 -6.12 14.34
N VAL A 274 -14.32 -5.71 14.92
CA VAL A 274 -14.15 -5.64 16.39
C VAL A 274 -15.00 -4.50 16.94
N LYS A 275 -15.64 -4.69 18.11
CA LYS A 275 -16.47 -3.65 18.75
C LYS A 275 -15.61 -2.64 19.52
N GLY A 276 -15.08 -1.65 18.82
CA GLY A 276 -14.41 -0.48 19.41
C GLY A 276 -13.22 0.01 18.60
N ASP A 277 -12.69 1.16 18.99
CA ASP A 277 -11.39 1.70 18.56
C ASP A 277 -10.43 1.78 19.77
N GLY A 278 -10.49 0.78 20.63
CA GLY A 278 -9.53 0.55 21.69
C GLY A 278 -8.70 -0.67 21.33
N ASP A 279 -7.40 -0.63 21.62
CA ASP A 279 -6.58 -1.85 21.55
C ASP A 279 -6.96 -2.84 22.67
N SER A 280 -6.43 -4.06 22.62
CA SER A 280 -6.75 -5.12 23.59
C SER A 280 -6.31 -4.83 25.03
N ASN A 281 -5.51 -3.78 25.26
CA ASN A 281 -5.03 -3.32 26.56
C ASN A 281 -5.73 -2.03 27.05
N GLY A 282 -6.70 -1.51 26.28
CA GLY A 282 -7.41 -0.27 26.60
C GLY A 282 -6.70 1.01 26.16
N GLY A 283 -5.64 0.92 25.35
CA GLY A 283 -5.03 2.06 24.68
C GLY A 283 -5.80 2.51 23.44
N ALA A 284 -5.29 3.56 22.78
CA ALA A 284 -5.89 4.14 21.58
C ALA A 284 -5.68 3.22 20.37
N GLY A 285 -6.77 2.63 19.86
CA GLY A 285 -6.74 1.79 18.66
C GLY A 285 -6.38 2.59 17.39
N PHE A 286 -6.17 1.86 16.29
CA PHE A 286 -5.63 2.36 15.02
C PHE A 286 -6.08 3.76 14.57
N ASN A 287 -7.35 4.16 14.75
CA ASN A 287 -7.84 5.47 14.30
C ASN A 287 -7.38 6.62 15.20
N SER A 288 -7.29 6.34 16.50
CA SER A 288 -6.95 7.28 17.57
C SER A 288 -5.45 7.26 17.92
N ALA A 289 -4.69 6.26 17.45
CA ALA A 289 -3.25 6.17 17.62
C ALA A 289 -2.54 7.43 17.09
N ALA A 290 -1.63 7.97 17.91
CA ALA A 290 -0.76 9.08 17.53
C ALA A 290 0.24 8.61 16.46
N ILE A 291 0.45 9.42 15.42
CA ILE A 291 1.21 9.03 14.22
C ILE A 291 2.72 8.89 14.48
N SER A 292 3.25 9.59 15.49
CA SER A 292 4.63 9.51 15.98
C SER A 292 4.71 10.04 17.42
N LYS A 293 5.65 9.52 18.22
CA LYS A 293 6.10 10.07 19.53
C LYS A 293 6.34 11.59 19.47
N THR A 294 6.77 12.12 18.32
CA THR A 294 7.06 13.56 18.11
C THR A 294 5.82 14.42 17.90
N ARG A 295 4.68 13.83 17.49
CA ARG A 295 3.42 14.53 17.17
C ARG A 295 2.23 13.84 17.86
N PRO A 296 2.18 13.81 19.21
CA PRO A 296 1.16 13.07 19.98
C PRO A 296 -0.28 13.58 19.78
N HIS A 297 -0.46 14.78 19.22
CA HIS A 297 -1.77 15.36 18.90
C HIS A 297 -2.28 15.02 17.50
N VAL A 298 -1.45 14.38 16.67
CA VAL A 298 -1.76 14.06 15.27
C VAL A 298 -2.06 12.57 15.21
N THR A 299 -3.32 12.21 14.98
CA THR A 299 -3.75 10.81 14.89
C THR A 299 -3.71 10.30 13.46
N VAL A 300 -3.64 8.96 13.30
CA VAL A 300 -3.85 8.30 12.00
C VAL A 300 -5.10 8.82 11.29
N SER A 301 -6.23 8.98 12.00
CA SER A 301 -7.45 9.54 11.40
C SER A 301 -7.29 10.96 10.89
N SER A 302 -6.54 11.83 11.58
CA SER A 302 -6.30 13.19 11.11
C SER A 302 -5.50 13.22 9.79
N VAL A 303 -4.53 12.31 9.66
CA VAL A 303 -3.71 12.13 8.44
C VAL A 303 -4.53 11.55 7.29
N VAL A 304 -5.37 10.54 7.56
CA VAL A 304 -6.27 9.96 6.52
C VAL A 304 -7.33 10.99 6.09
N ALA A 305 -7.98 11.69 7.03
CA ALA A 305 -8.95 12.74 6.70
C ALA A 305 -8.33 13.83 5.81
N TRP A 306 -7.13 14.30 6.16
CA TRP A 306 -6.41 15.31 5.42
C TRP A 306 -6.00 14.82 4.00
N GLN A 307 -5.50 13.58 3.84
CA GLN A 307 -5.20 12.99 2.53
C GLN A 307 -6.46 12.95 1.65
N VAL A 308 -7.58 12.49 2.21
CA VAL A 308 -8.86 12.41 1.49
C VAL A 308 -9.32 13.79 1.02
N ASP A 309 -9.16 14.81 1.86
CA ASP A 309 -9.62 16.15 1.54
C ASP A 309 -8.73 16.87 0.51
N HIS A 310 -7.41 16.77 0.62
CA HIS A 310 -6.45 17.60 -0.14
C HIS A 310 -5.76 16.89 -1.31
N HIS A 311 -5.73 15.56 -1.37
CA HIS A 311 -5.06 14.82 -2.44
C HIS A 311 -6.08 14.29 -3.47
N GLU A 312 -6.20 14.95 -4.62
CA GLU A 312 -7.25 14.64 -5.61
C GLU A 312 -7.18 13.21 -6.18
N GLY A 313 -5.95 12.68 -6.25
CA GLY A 313 -5.64 11.32 -6.67
C GLY A 313 -5.91 10.24 -5.63
N PHE A 314 -5.84 10.54 -4.31
CA PHE A 314 -5.85 9.53 -3.24
C PHE A 314 -7.02 8.55 -3.32
N VAL A 315 -8.23 9.04 -3.56
CA VAL A 315 -9.43 8.19 -3.65
C VAL A 315 -9.37 7.24 -4.86
N MET A 316 -8.80 7.69 -6.00
CA MET A 316 -8.60 6.85 -7.18
C MET A 316 -7.48 5.82 -6.96
N ALA A 317 -6.35 6.26 -6.40
CA ALA A 317 -5.23 5.40 -6.05
C ALA A 317 -5.67 4.29 -5.09
N PHE A 318 -6.39 4.65 -4.03
CA PHE A 318 -6.99 3.72 -3.06
C PHE A 318 -7.94 2.72 -3.73
N MET A 319 -8.93 3.19 -4.50
CA MET A 319 -9.88 2.32 -5.23
C MET A 319 -9.18 1.35 -6.18
N SER A 320 -8.19 1.84 -6.95
CA SER A 320 -7.43 1.02 -7.90
C SER A 320 -6.56 -0.01 -7.17
N THR A 321 -5.99 0.36 -6.02
CA THR A 321 -5.18 -0.55 -5.18
C THR A 321 -6.04 -1.65 -4.56
N ILE A 322 -7.19 -1.34 -3.97
CA ILE A 322 -8.12 -2.34 -3.39
C ILE A 322 -8.56 -3.39 -4.43
N ARG A 323 -8.69 -2.97 -5.69
CA ARG A 323 -9.09 -3.83 -6.81
C ARG A 323 -7.95 -4.70 -7.37
N ASN A 324 -6.71 -4.19 -7.42
CA ASN A 324 -5.64 -4.76 -8.26
C ASN A 324 -4.32 -5.11 -7.54
N ALA A 325 -4.13 -4.71 -6.28
CA ALA A 325 -2.93 -5.02 -5.51
C ALA A 325 -3.04 -6.38 -4.77
N PRO A 326 -1.92 -6.99 -4.34
CA PRO A 326 -1.90 -8.35 -3.77
C PRO A 326 -2.38 -8.36 -2.31
N ILE A 327 -3.68 -8.10 -2.09
CA ILE A 327 -4.31 -7.99 -0.76
C ILE A 327 -4.91 -9.34 -0.32
N TYR A 328 -5.63 -10.01 -1.22
CA TYR A 328 -6.46 -11.17 -0.89
C TYR A 328 -5.90 -12.49 -1.40
N ALA A 329 -6.14 -13.58 -0.66
CA ALA A 329 -5.79 -14.93 -1.08
C ALA A 329 -6.58 -15.41 -2.33
N PRO A 330 -6.04 -16.42 -3.07
CA PRO A 330 -4.69 -16.97 -2.97
C PRO A 330 -3.71 -16.24 -3.92
N GLN A 331 -2.66 -15.63 -3.38
CA GLN A 331 -1.61 -15.00 -4.20
C GLN A 331 -0.55 -16.03 -4.62
N GLU A 332 -0.14 -15.98 -5.89
CA GLU A 332 0.89 -16.88 -6.43
C GLU A 332 2.28 -16.56 -5.85
N ASP A 333 2.54 -15.30 -5.51
CA ASP A 333 3.84 -14.81 -5.08
C ASP A 333 4.36 -15.50 -3.81
N TRP A 334 3.46 -15.82 -2.85
CA TRP A 334 3.81 -16.60 -1.66
C TRP A 334 4.26 -18.03 -2.02
N LYS A 335 3.67 -18.65 -3.06
CA LYS A 335 4.07 -20.00 -3.52
C LYS A 335 5.41 -19.99 -4.24
N VAL A 336 5.74 -18.90 -4.93
CA VAL A 336 7.06 -18.72 -5.56
C VAL A 336 8.12 -18.38 -4.51
N LEU A 337 7.79 -17.52 -3.54
CA LEU A 337 8.64 -17.23 -2.38
C LEU A 337 8.99 -18.51 -1.60
N SER A 338 8.03 -19.42 -1.40
CA SER A 338 8.27 -20.73 -0.78
C SER A 338 9.43 -21.50 -1.44
N LYS A 339 9.42 -21.60 -2.77
CA LYS A 339 10.47 -22.26 -3.56
C LYS A 339 11.81 -21.52 -3.49
N ILE A 340 11.80 -20.19 -3.53
CA ILE A 340 13.02 -19.38 -3.40
C ILE A 340 13.66 -19.63 -2.03
N LEU A 341 12.87 -19.58 -0.95
CA LEU A 341 13.32 -19.84 0.40
C LEU A 341 13.82 -21.28 0.58
N GLU A 342 13.14 -22.26 -0.02
CA GLU A 342 13.57 -23.67 -0.04
C GLU A 342 14.96 -23.84 -0.66
N ILE A 343 15.20 -23.25 -1.84
CA ILE A 343 16.53 -23.23 -2.47
C ILE A 343 17.57 -22.67 -1.50
N ARG A 344 17.30 -21.54 -0.82
CA ARG A 344 18.26 -20.93 0.11
C ARG A 344 18.49 -21.76 1.39
N ARG A 345 17.49 -22.51 1.86
CA ARG A 345 17.67 -23.47 2.97
C ARG A 345 18.57 -24.64 2.57
N HIS A 346 18.45 -25.13 1.34
CA HIS A 346 19.35 -26.17 0.82
C HIS A 346 20.77 -25.63 0.63
N ASP A 347 20.91 -24.46 -0.01
CA ASP A 347 22.18 -23.75 -0.22
C ASP A 347 22.97 -23.57 1.09
N SER A 348 22.30 -23.02 2.12
CA SER A 348 22.86 -22.81 3.46
C SER A 348 23.27 -24.12 4.18
N ARG A 349 22.71 -25.27 3.76
CA ARG A 349 23.06 -26.60 4.29
C ARG A 349 24.16 -27.29 3.49
N THR A 350 24.42 -26.90 2.24
CA THR A 350 25.43 -27.54 1.36
C THR A 350 26.71 -26.74 1.19
N HIS A 351 26.72 -25.42 1.40
CA HIS A 351 27.88 -24.55 1.16
C HIS A 351 29.00 -24.62 2.22
N ALA A 352 29.16 -25.78 2.88
CA ALA A 352 30.36 -26.11 3.66
C ALA A 352 31.62 -26.31 2.78
N SER A 353 31.48 -26.28 1.44
CA SER A 353 32.54 -26.58 0.47
C SER A 353 32.65 -25.55 -0.67
N GLY A 354 33.01 -24.31 -0.35
CA GLY A 354 33.78 -23.41 -1.22
C GLY A 354 33.14 -22.85 -2.51
N ALA A 355 31.88 -23.15 -2.82
CA ALA A 355 31.17 -22.57 -3.96
C ALA A 355 30.46 -21.24 -3.57
N GLU A 356 30.15 -20.40 -4.56
CA GLU A 356 29.41 -19.14 -4.35
C GLU A 356 27.99 -19.42 -3.83
N SER A 357 27.66 -18.91 -2.65
CA SER A 357 26.30 -18.99 -2.09
C SER A 357 25.32 -18.10 -2.86
N VAL A 358 24.07 -18.54 -2.98
CA VAL A 358 23.05 -17.78 -3.71
C VAL A 358 22.66 -16.53 -2.90
N ALA A 359 23.07 -15.36 -3.38
CA ALA A 359 22.93 -14.07 -2.69
C ALA A 359 21.47 -13.70 -2.32
N GLY A 360 21.26 -13.16 -1.12
CA GLY A 360 19.95 -12.76 -0.59
C GLY A 360 19.28 -13.79 0.34
N LEU A 361 18.12 -13.42 0.90
CA LEU A 361 17.24 -14.24 1.75
C LEU A 361 17.96 -15.25 2.66
N GLU A 362 18.94 -14.77 3.42
CA GLU A 362 19.91 -15.58 4.17
C GLU A 362 19.20 -16.59 5.10
N GLY A 363 19.69 -17.82 5.17
CA GLY A 363 19.07 -18.92 5.93
C GLY A 363 17.71 -19.41 5.41
N GLY A 364 17.20 -18.87 4.28
CA GLY A 364 15.98 -19.34 3.63
C GLY A 364 14.71 -19.28 4.48
N LYS A 365 14.62 -18.25 5.34
CA LYS A 365 13.49 -17.99 6.24
C LYS A 365 13.15 -16.50 6.29
N ILE A 366 11.85 -16.19 6.45
CA ILE A 366 11.30 -14.84 6.66
C ILE A 366 10.75 -14.66 8.08
N LEU A 367 10.60 -13.41 8.52
CA LEU A 367 9.91 -13.04 9.76
C LEU A 367 8.52 -12.47 9.46
N VAL A 368 7.53 -12.82 10.28
CA VAL A 368 6.23 -12.15 10.34
C VAL A 368 5.92 -11.75 11.79
N VAL A 369 5.67 -10.46 12.01
CA VAL A 369 5.25 -9.88 13.29
C VAL A 369 3.75 -9.60 13.23
N LEU A 370 2.98 -10.08 14.20
CA LEU A 370 1.51 -10.01 14.23
C LEU A 370 1.00 -9.43 15.56
N GLY A 371 -0.10 -8.68 15.49
CA GLY A 371 -0.81 -8.17 16.66
C GLY A 371 -1.87 -9.16 17.12
N LYS A 372 -1.86 -9.52 18.41
CA LYS A 372 -2.87 -10.45 18.97
C LYS A 372 -4.29 -9.89 18.93
N GLY A 373 -4.43 -8.57 18.88
CA GLY A 373 -5.70 -7.85 18.74
C GLY A 373 -6.02 -7.36 17.34
N ASP A 374 -5.25 -7.77 16.31
CA ASP A 374 -5.39 -7.23 14.95
C ASP A 374 -6.71 -7.71 14.30
N GLY A 375 -7.61 -6.75 14.06
CA GLY A 375 -8.89 -6.96 13.39
C GLY A 375 -8.81 -7.01 11.86
N VAL A 376 -7.73 -6.49 11.25
CA VAL A 376 -7.47 -6.57 9.80
C VAL A 376 -6.83 -7.90 9.46
N ILE A 377 -5.71 -8.21 10.12
CA ILE A 377 -4.91 -9.42 9.88
C ILE A 377 -5.08 -10.36 11.05
N VAL A 378 -6.17 -11.14 11.02
CA VAL A 378 -6.49 -12.12 12.06
C VAL A 378 -5.33 -13.09 12.23
N MET A 379 -4.64 -12.99 13.37
CA MET A 379 -3.36 -13.65 13.64
C MET A 379 -3.38 -15.15 13.34
N ASP A 380 -4.41 -15.87 13.81
CA ASP A 380 -4.51 -17.33 13.64
C ASP A 380 -4.70 -17.74 12.17
N GLU A 381 -5.53 -17.00 11.42
CA GLU A 381 -5.76 -17.25 9.99
C GLU A 381 -4.49 -16.97 9.17
N MET A 382 -3.74 -15.92 9.54
CA MET A 382 -2.47 -15.56 8.92
C MET A 382 -1.35 -16.57 9.24
N ILE A 383 -1.32 -17.11 10.46
CA ILE A 383 -0.40 -18.19 10.84
C ILE A 383 -0.72 -19.47 10.07
N GLU A 384 -1.99 -19.87 10.00
CA GLU A 384 -2.46 -21.04 9.26
C GLU A 384 -2.11 -20.94 7.77
N ASP A 385 -2.56 -19.87 7.09
CA ASP A 385 -2.39 -19.71 5.65
C ASP A 385 -0.91 -19.57 5.25
N ALA A 386 -0.11 -18.78 5.96
CA ALA A 386 1.31 -18.62 5.62
C ALA A 386 2.13 -19.87 5.93
N THR A 387 1.81 -20.60 7.00
CA THR A 387 2.45 -21.89 7.30
C THR A 387 2.10 -22.93 6.23
N SER A 388 0.87 -22.95 5.73
CA SER A 388 0.44 -23.88 4.67
C SER A 388 1.19 -23.69 3.35
N VAL A 389 1.69 -22.47 3.08
CA VAL A 389 2.40 -22.13 1.84
C VAL A 389 3.93 -22.16 1.97
N LEU A 390 4.48 -21.69 3.10
CA LEU A 390 5.94 -21.59 3.31
C LEU A 390 6.55 -22.75 4.12
N GLY A 391 5.72 -23.49 4.85
CA GLY A 391 6.15 -24.49 5.84
C GLY A 391 6.81 -23.88 7.08
N HIS A 392 6.84 -24.62 8.19
CA HIS A 392 7.48 -24.18 9.45
C HIS A 392 8.99 -23.82 9.28
N ASP A 393 9.65 -24.40 8.28
CA ASP A 393 11.04 -24.10 7.91
C ASP A 393 11.19 -22.79 7.14
N GLY A 394 10.15 -22.27 6.47
CA GLY A 394 10.21 -21.03 5.68
C GLY A 394 9.89 -19.74 6.44
N ILE A 395 9.30 -19.84 7.64
CA ILE A 395 8.76 -18.70 8.39
C ILE A 395 9.17 -18.71 9.89
N LYS A 396 9.22 -17.53 10.50
CA LYS A 396 9.27 -17.29 11.96
C LYS A 396 8.15 -16.31 12.28
N PHE A 397 7.31 -16.63 13.26
CA PHE A 397 6.28 -15.71 13.76
C PHE A 397 6.73 -15.07 15.08
N VAL A 398 6.32 -13.81 15.30
CA VAL A 398 6.36 -13.14 16.60
C VAL A 398 5.00 -12.49 16.83
N ALA A 399 4.32 -12.84 17.93
CA ALA A 399 3.04 -12.26 18.31
C ALA A 399 3.25 -11.23 19.43
N LEU A 400 2.90 -9.97 19.18
CA LEU A 400 2.99 -8.86 20.13
C LEU A 400 1.58 -8.45 20.61
N GLU A 401 1.51 -7.81 21.77
CA GLU A 401 0.26 -7.18 22.24
C GLU A 401 -0.02 -5.91 21.41
N GLY A 402 -1.26 -5.74 20.96
CA GLY A 402 -1.68 -4.65 20.08
C GLY A 402 -2.51 -5.12 18.90
N GLY A 403 -3.11 -4.17 18.18
CA GLY A 403 -3.87 -4.34 16.94
C GLY A 403 -3.04 -4.06 15.69
N HIS A 404 -3.69 -3.53 14.65
CA HIS A 404 -3.02 -3.25 13.36
C HIS A 404 -2.01 -2.10 13.46
N GLU A 405 -2.12 -1.24 14.48
CA GLU A 405 -1.24 -0.11 14.78
C GLU A 405 0.13 -0.48 15.40
N LEU A 406 0.45 -1.77 15.53
CA LEU A 406 1.70 -2.29 16.09
C LEU A 406 3.00 -1.53 15.73
N PRO A 407 3.32 -1.20 14.46
CA PRO A 407 4.58 -0.52 14.15
C PRO A 407 4.62 0.93 14.64
N ILE A 408 3.44 1.53 14.89
CA ILE A 408 3.28 2.89 15.41
C ILE A 408 3.46 2.84 16.94
N THR A 409 2.58 2.10 17.63
CA THR A 409 2.50 2.08 19.10
C THR A 409 3.61 1.26 19.76
N SER A 410 4.06 0.18 19.11
CA SER A 410 5.04 -0.78 19.64
C SER A 410 6.35 -0.81 18.82
N SER A 411 6.67 0.31 18.16
CA SER A 411 7.87 0.51 17.32
C SER A 411 9.16 -0.12 17.89
N LYS A 412 9.46 0.07 19.18
CA LYS A 412 10.63 -0.53 19.84
C LYS A 412 10.60 -2.07 19.84
N SER A 413 9.51 -2.68 20.28
CA SER A 413 9.36 -4.14 20.35
C SER A 413 9.35 -4.79 18.96
N VAL A 414 8.82 -4.08 17.97
CA VAL A 414 8.89 -4.47 16.55
C VAL A 414 10.34 -4.42 16.06
N ALA A 415 11.11 -3.37 16.38
CA ALA A 415 12.53 -3.28 16.03
C ALA A 415 13.36 -4.40 16.69
N GLU A 416 13.13 -4.70 17.97
CA GLU A 416 13.80 -5.80 18.68
C GLU A 416 13.48 -7.18 18.07
N SER A 417 12.23 -7.38 17.63
CA SER A 417 11.79 -8.62 16.95
C SER A 417 12.47 -8.82 15.59
N ILE A 418 12.68 -7.73 14.85
CA ILE A 418 13.30 -7.72 13.52
C ILE A 418 14.84 -7.87 13.65
N GLU A 419 15.49 -7.08 14.50
CA GLU A 419 16.93 -7.16 14.74
C GLU A 419 17.32 -8.53 15.35
N GLY A 420 16.55 -9.03 16.30
CA GLY A 420 16.72 -10.37 16.89
C GLY A 420 16.38 -11.52 15.95
N PHE A 421 15.85 -11.24 14.75
CA PHE A 421 15.76 -12.20 13.65
C PHE A 421 16.96 -12.10 12.72
N TRP A 422 17.45 -10.90 12.40
CA TRP A 422 18.67 -10.72 11.59
C TRP A 422 19.90 -11.30 12.30
N LYS A 423 20.04 -11.07 13.61
CA LYS A 423 21.12 -11.62 14.45
C LYS A 423 20.95 -13.12 14.80
N SER A 424 19.95 -13.81 14.25
CA SER A 424 19.67 -15.24 14.50
C SER A 424 19.77 -16.10 13.23
N LYS A 425 20.60 -15.70 12.26
CA LYS A 425 20.80 -16.35 10.96
C LYS A 425 22.23 -16.86 10.82
#